data_AF-A0A8J2N787-F1
#
_entry.id   AF-A0A8J2N787-F1
#
_cell.length_a   1.000
_cell.length_b   1.000
_cell.length_c   1.000
_cell.angle_alpha   90.00
_cell.angle_beta   90.00
_cell.angle_gamma   90.00
#
_symmetry.space_group_name_H-M   'P 1'
#
loop_
_entity.id
_entity.type
_entity.pdbx_description
1 polymer ?
#
loop_
_entity_poly.entity_id
_entity_poly.type
_entity_poly.pdbx_seq_one_letter_code
_entity_poly.pdbx_strand_id
1 'polypeptide(L)'
;MDDVWSDTDTSMTPLHSSSFLSTESSSTPPTFLTTYQTSLISAYTSHSNRVSDLMNTVVDLEISVRRERDESSLPYLAKELERAQEDLLLHRDAKRKKKREIEREEENLKTVVGNGSEMARRQLNEIGTYMERERTIVCLR
;
A
#
# COMPACT_ATOMS: atom_id res chain seq x y z
N MET A 1 -77.60 7.69 -12.66
CA MET A 1 -76.32 7.59 -13.39
C MET A 1 -75.34 8.47 -12.65
N ASP A 2 -74.68 7.79 -11.72
CA ASP A 2 -73.31 7.93 -11.20
C ASP A 2 -72.64 9.32 -11.17
N ASP A 3 -72.61 9.89 -9.97
CA ASP A 3 -71.58 10.81 -9.46
C ASP A 3 -70.63 10.00 -8.57
N VAL A 4 -69.33 9.95 -8.87
CA VAL A 4 -68.28 9.80 -7.84
C VAL A 4 -66.97 10.42 -8.36
N TRP A 5 -66.50 11.47 -7.69
CA TRP A 5 -65.09 11.87 -7.61
C TRP A 5 -64.63 11.68 -6.16
N SER A 6 -63.46 11.08 -5.94
CA SER A 6 -62.43 11.53 -4.98
C SER A 6 -61.26 10.55 -4.90
N ASP A 7 -60.12 11.14 -4.50
CA ASP A 7 -58.75 10.68 -4.49
C ASP A 7 -58.38 9.53 -3.52
N THR A 8 -57.10 9.15 -3.64
CA THR A 8 -56.11 8.58 -2.70
C THR A 8 -55.83 7.06 -2.58
N ASP A 9 -54.62 6.74 -3.08
CA ASP A 9 -53.49 6.06 -2.44
C ASP A 9 -53.34 4.53 -2.30
N THR A 10 -52.13 4.10 -2.69
CA THR A 10 -51.28 2.99 -2.19
C THR A 10 -51.71 1.52 -2.35
N SER A 11 -50.89 0.73 -3.07
CA SER A 11 -50.00 -0.26 -2.43
C SER A 11 -49.34 -1.24 -3.42
N MET A 12 -47.99 -1.21 -3.42
CA MET A 12 -47.03 -2.32 -3.46
C MET A 12 -47.18 -3.52 -4.42
N THR A 13 -46.20 -3.66 -5.31
CA THR A 13 -45.48 -4.93 -5.52
C THR A 13 -43.98 -4.66 -5.74
N PRO A 14 -43.06 -5.31 -4.99
CA PRO A 14 -41.63 -5.10 -5.10
C PRO A 14 -41.03 -6.04 -6.15
N LEU A 15 -40.42 -5.49 -7.20
CA LEU A 15 -39.53 -6.27 -8.07
C LEU A 15 -38.16 -6.38 -7.39
N HIS A 16 -37.98 -7.51 -6.70
CA HIS A 16 -36.69 -8.01 -6.26
C HIS A 16 -35.74 -8.13 -7.46
N SER A 17 -34.72 -7.26 -7.50
CA SER A 17 -33.43 -7.56 -8.12
C SER A 17 -32.35 -6.81 -7.37
N SER A 18 -32.23 -7.15 -6.09
CA SER A 18 -31.00 -6.98 -5.35
C SER A 18 -29.98 -7.98 -5.91
N SER A 19 -29.23 -7.58 -6.93
CA SER A 19 -27.93 -8.17 -7.19
C SER A 19 -27.04 -7.80 -6.00
N PHE A 20 -27.13 -8.57 -4.93
CA PHE A 20 -26.05 -8.67 -3.98
C PHE A 20 -24.89 -9.29 -4.75
N LEU A 21 -24.02 -8.43 -5.27
CA LEU A 21 -22.62 -8.77 -5.37
C LEU A 21 -22.22 -9.14 -3.94
N SER A 22 -22.25 -10.43 -3.65
CA SER A 22 -21.43 -11.01 -2.60
C SER A 22 -20.01 -10.74 -3.04
N THR A 23 -19.53 -9.52 -2.76
CA THR A 23 -18.12 -9.26 -2.61
C THR A 23 -17.72 -10.26 -1.55
N GLU A 24 -17.10 -11.36 -1.96
CA GLU A 24 -16.34 -12.20 -1.06
C GLU A 24 -15.49 -11.22 -0.27
N SER A 25 -15.86 -11.02 1.01
CA SER A 25 -15.02 -10.25 1.89
C SER A 25 -13.71 -11.03 1.88
N SER A 26 -12.70 -10.51 1.18
CA SER A 26 -11.34 -11.01 1.33
C SER A 26 -11.08 -10.91 2.82
N SER A 27 -11.20 -12.02 3.54
CA SER A 27 -11.04 -12.02 4.97
C SER A 27 -9.57 -11.72 5.17
N THR A 28 -9.25 -10.45 5.39
CA THR A 28 -7.90 -10.02 5.70
C THR A 28 -7.48 -10.92 6.86
N PRO A 29 -6.33 -11.61 6.75
CA PRO A 29 -5.92 -12.54 7.79
C PRO A 29 -5.96 -11.82 9.15
N PRO A 30 -6.46 -12.49 10.20
CA PRO A 30 -6.57 -11.84 11.51
C PRO A 30 -5.19 -11.34 11.93
N THR A 31 -5.08 -10.03 12.12
CA THR A 31 -3.87 -9.34 12.55
C THR A 31 -4.02 -8.90 14.00
N PHE A 32 -2.96 -9.00 14.78
CA PHE A 32 -2.90 -8.45 16.13
C PHE A 32 -2.47 -6.98 16.12
N LEU A 33 -2.06 -6.47 14.95
CA LEU A 33 -1.59 -5.10 14.78
C LEU A 33 -2.72 -4.10 14.98
N THR A 34 -2.39 -2.99 15.61
CA THR A 34 -3.27 -1.83 15.65
C THR A 34 -3.39 -1.19 14.26
N THR A 35 -4.46 -0.42 14.03
CA THR A 35 -4.63 0.34 12.78
C THR A 35 -3.43 1.24 12.47
N TYR A 36 -2.81 1.82 13.51
CA TYR A 36 -1.60 2.62 13.37
C TYR A 36 -0.42 1.79 12.87
N GLN A 37 -0.15 0.65 13.50
CA GLN A 37 0.94 -0.26 13.12
C GLN A 37 0.75 -0.81 11.69
N THR A 38 -0.48 -1.19 11.33
CA THR A 38 -0.83 -1.63 9.97
C THR A 38 -0.58 -0.53 8.95
N SER A 39 -1.00 0.70 9.23
CA SER A 39 -0.75 1.86 8.36
C SER A 39 0.74 2.12 8.19
N LEU A 40 1.51 2.00 9.28
CA LEU A 40 2.95 2.22 9.27
C LEU A 40 3.69 1.20 8.42
N ILE A 41 3.37 -0.10 8.58
CA ILE A 41 3.93 -1.20 7.79
C ILE A 41 3.51 -1.07 6.32
N SER A 42 2.25 -0.73 6.05
CA SER A 42 1.75 -0.53 4.69
C SER A 42 2.50 0.60 3.98
N ALA A 43 2.67 1.75 4.63
CA ALA A 43 3.43 2.87 4.08
C ALA A 43 4.90 2.51 3.81
N TYR A 44 5.55 1.81 4.76
CA TYR A 44 6.92 1.31 4.58
C TYR A 44 7.03 0.36 3.38
N THR A 45 6.12 -0.61 3.29
CA THR A 45 6.09 -1.61 2.20
C THR A 45 5.84 -0.95 0.85
N SER A 46 4.91 0.00 0.78
CA SER A 46 4.62 0.78 -0.43
C SER A 46 5.87 1.53 -0.92
N HIS A 47 6.60 2.21 -0.03
CA HIS A 47 7.86 2.85 -0.39
C HIS A 47 8.94 1.83 -0.78
N SER A 48 9.00 0.66 -0.14
CA SER A 48 9.95 -0.40 -0.52
C SER A 48 9.73 -0.92 -1.94
N ASN A 49 8.48 -1.19 -2.29
CA ASN A 49 8.10 -1.63 -3.64
C ASN A 49 8.44 -0.55 -4.66
N ARG A 50 8.06 0.71 -4.37
CA ARG A 50 8.34 1.83 -5.28
C ARG A 50 9.83 2.07 -5.49
N VAL A 51 10.66 1.91 -4.44
CA VAL A 51 12.13 1.97 -4.57
C VAL A 51 12.64 0.88 -5.50
N SER A 52 12.14 -0.35 -5.36
CA SER A 52 12.54 -1.49 -6.19
C SER A 52 12.17 -1.26 -7.66
N ASP A 53 10.93 -0.81 -7.91
CA ASP A 53 10.45 -0.49 -9.26
C ASP A 53 11.28 0.62 -9.91
N LEU A 54 11.53 1.71 -9.17
CA LEU A 54 12.31 2.84 -9.67
C LEU A 54 13.77 2.48 -9.94
N MET A 55 14.37 1.60 -9.13
CA MET A 55 15.72 1.09 -9.42
C MET A 55 15.77 0.35 -10.76
N ASN A 56 14.77 -0.49 -11.04
CA ASN A 56 14.67 -1.17 -12.34
C ASN A 56 14.46 -0.16 -13.48
N THR A 57 13.56 0.81 -13.31
CA THR A 57 13.32 1.86 -14.30
C THR A 57 14.56 2.70 -14.60
N VAL A 58 15.32 3.10 -13.57
CA VAL A 58 16.57 3.85 -13.75
C VAL A 58 17.57 3.05 -14.59
N VAL A 59 17.76 1.76 -14.29
CA VAL A 59 18.66 0.90 -15.07
C VAL A 59 18.19 0.76 -16.51
N ASP A 60 16.89 0.53 -16.74
CA ASP A 60 16.34 0.40 -18.08
C ASP A 60 16.52 1.71 -18.89
N LEU A 61 16.28 2.87 -18.27
CA LEU A 61 16.50 4.19 -18.89
C LEU A 61 17.98 4.46 -19.17
N GLU A 62 18.89 4.12 -18.27
CA GLU A 62 20.33 4.25 -18.50
C GLU A 62 20.79 3.41 -19.70
N ILE A 63 20.24 2.20 -19.87
CA ILE A 63 20.50 1.35 -21.02
C ILE A 63 19.98 2.02 -22.31
N SER A 64 18.74 2.53 -22.30
CA SER A 64 18.14 3.21 -23.45
C SER A 64 18.93 4.47 -23.86
N VAL A 65 19.31 5.32 -22.90
CA VAL A 65 20.13 6.52 -23.13
C VAL A 65 21.48 6.16 -23.76
N ARG A 66 22.12 5.07 -23.33
CA ARG A 66 23.40 4.63 -23.91
C ARG A 66 23.25 4.09 -25.33
N ARG A 67 22.08 3.54 -25.68
CA ARG A 67 21.80 2.98 -27.01
C ARG A 67 21.39 4.06 -28.03
N GLU A 68 20.57 5.02 -27.63
CA GLU A 68 20.01 6.07 -28.49
C GLU A 68 20.94 7.28 -28.70
N ARG A 69 22.26 7.06 -28.74
CA ARG A 69 23.29 8.11 -28.68
C ARG A 69 23.16 9.22 -29.75
N ASP A 70 22.43 8.97 -30.84
CA ASP A 70 22.29 9.86 -32.00
C ASP A 70 20.82 10.19 -32.39
N GLU A 71 19.82 9.88 -31.55
CA GLU A 71 18.39 10.11 -31.86
C GLU A 71 17.77 11.32 -31.15
N SER A 72 16.71 11.87 -31.74
CA SER A 72 15.99 13.06 -31.24
C SER A 72 15.24 12.84 -29.92
N SER A 73 15.09 11.59 -29.48
CA SER A 73 14.48 11.16 -28.21
C SER A 73 15.43 11.28 -27.00
N LEU A 74 16.74 11.42 -27.23
CA LEU A 74 17.74 11.43 -26.15
C LEU A 74 17.47 12.50 -25.06
N PRO A 75 17.08 13.75 -25.38
CA PRO A 75 16.77 14.75 -24.35
C PRO A 75 15.55 14.37 -23.50
N TYR A 76 14.58 13.67 -24.08
CA TYR A 76 13.41 13.18 -23.36
C TYR A 76 13.79 12.07 -22.39
N LEU A 77 14.54 11.06 -22.86
CA LEU A 77 15.02 9.96 -22.01
C LEU A 77 15.91 10.46 -20.88
N ALA A 78 16.79 11.44 -21.13
CA ALA A 78 17.63 12.02 -20.09
C ALA A 78 16.79 12.70 -18.98
N LYS A 79 15.71 13.39 -19.37
CA LYS A 79 14.79 14.03 -18.41
C LYS A 79 13.95 13.01 -17.64
N GLU A 80 13.52 11.93 -18.28
CA GLU A 80 12.86 10.82 -17.58
C GLU A 80 13.79 10.13 -16.59
N LEU A 81 15.05 9.92 -16.98
CA LEU A 81 16.07 9.34 -16.11
C LEU A 81 16.31 10.22 -14.88
N GLU A 82 16.47 11.54 -15.06
CA GLU A 82 16.62 12.50 -13.97
C GLU A 82 15.42 12.43 -13.00
N ARG A 83 14.18 12.46 -13.53
CA ARG A 83 12.97 12.34 -12.71
C ARG A 83 12.90 11.01 -11.95
N ALA A 84 13.22 9.90 -12.61
CA ALA A 84 13.22 8.60 -11.96
C ALA A 84 14.26 8.52 -10.83
N GLN A 85 15.42 9.16 -11.00
CA GLN A 85 16.44 9.27 -9.96
C GLN A 85 15.99 10.16 -8.79
N GLU A 86 15.35 11.30 -9.06
CA GLU A 86 14.77 12.18 -8.03
C GLU A 86 13.70 11.45 -7.20
N ASP A 87 12.74 10.81 -7.88
CA ASP A 87 11.69 10.01 -7.24
C ASP A 87 12.28 8.87 -6.41
N LEU A 88 13.34 8.22 -6.91
CA LEU A 88 14.02 7.14 -6.20
C LEU A 88 14.63 7.64 -4.89
N LEU A 89 15.26 8.81 -4.90
CA LEU A 89 15.79 9.44 -3.68
C LEU A 89 14.68 9.76 -2.69
N LEU A 90 13.60 10.39 -3.16
CA LEU A 90 12.43 10.72 -2.34
C LEU A 90 11.86 9.48 -1.64
N HIS A 91 11.63 8.41 -2.37
CA HIS A 91 11.07 7.18 -1.82
C HIS A 91 12.07 6.42 -0.92
N ARG A 92 13.37 6.47 -1.20
CA ARG A 92 14.40 5.93 -0.30
C ARG A 92 14.41 6.66 1.04
N ASP A 93 14.31 7.98 1.02
CA ASP A 93 14.29 8.80 2.22
C ASP A 93 13.01 8.57 3.03
N ALA A 94 11.85 8.52 2.36
CA ALA A 94 10.57 8.19 2.98
C ALA A 94 10.56 6.78 3.58
N LYS A 95 11.10 5.78 2.87
CA LYS A 95 11.30 4.41 3.38
C LYS A 95 12.15 4.41 4.64
N ARG A 96 13.29 5.11 4.63
CA ARG A 96 14.17 5.22 5.81
C ARG A 96 13.45 5.89 6.99
N LYS A 97 12.66 6.94 6.73
CA LYS A 97 11.86 7.60 7.77
C LYS A 97 10.86 6.63 8.39
N LYS A 98 10.11 5.89 7.57
CA LYS A 98 9.13 4.91 8.05
C LYS A 98 9.79 3.75 8.79
N LYS A 99 10.96 3.30 8.36
CA LYS A 99 11.75 2.31 9.10
C LYS A 99 12.06 2.76 10.53
N ARG A 100 12.52 4.01 10.72
CA ARG A 100 12.80 4.56 12.05
C ARG A 100 11.54 4.69 12.92
N GLU A 101 10.41 5.03 12.31
CA GLU A 101 9.12 5.06 13.01
C GLU A 101 8.72 3.64 13.47
N ILE A 102 8.95 2.61 12.66
CA ILE A 102 8.71 1.20 13.02
C ILE A 102 9.65 0.78 14.15
N GLU A 103 10.95 1.08 14.05
CA GLU A 103 11.94 0.74 15.09
C GLU A 103 11.56 1.36 16.44
N ARG A 104 11.08 2.60 16.45
CA ARG A 104 10.58 3.25 17.67
C ARG A 104 9.34 2.55 18.24
N GLU A 105 8.40 2.17 17.37
CA GLU A 105 7.21 1.44 17.80
C GLU A 105 7.56 0.06 18.37
N GLU A 106 8.54 -0.64 17.79
CA GLU A 106 9.07 -1.88 18.35
C GLU A 106 9.69 -1.68 19.74
N GLU A 107 10.43 -0.60 19.96
CA GLU A 107 10.98 -0.25 21.28
C GLU A 107 9.88 0.03 22.32
N ASN A 108 8.83 0.76 21.92
CA ASN A 108 7.66 0.98 22.76
C ASN A 108 7.00 -0.36 23.15
N LEU A 109 6.78 -1.24 22.18
CA LEU A 109 6.19 -2.55 22.41
C LEU A 109 7.07 -3.42 23.32
N LYS A 110 8.40 -3.42 23.14
CA LYS A 110 9.34 -4.15 24.02
C LYS A 110 9.23 -3.71 25.48
N THR A 111 9.06 -2.42 25.72
CA THR A 111 8.85 -1.87 27.08
C THR A 111 7.55 -2.40 27.69
N VAL A 112 6.47 -2.43 26.91
CA VAL A 112 5.16 -2.94 27.35
C VAL A 112 5.18 -4.47 27.54
N VAL A 113 5.91 -5.21 26.72
CA VAL A 113 6.13 -6.66 26.87
C VAL A 113 6.89 -6.97 28.16
N GLY A 114 7.87 -6.15 28.53
CA GLY A 114 8.57 -6.26 29.82
C GLY A 114 7.63 -6.19 31.03
N ASN A 115 6.47 -5.54 30.86
CA ASN A 115 5.41 -5.44 31.87
C ASN A 115 4.40 -6.61 31.80
N GLY A 116 4.66 -7.65 31.01
CA GLY A 116 3.87 -8.88 30.95
C GLY A 116 2.71 -8.88 29.95
N SER A 117 2.62 -7.89 29.05
CA SER A 117 1.54 -7.84 28.06
C SER A 117 1.74 -8.87 26.93
N GLU A 118 0.88 -9.88 26.88
CA GLU A 118 0.90 -10.87 25.80
C GLU A 118 0.53 -10.29 24.44
N MET A 119 -0.38 -9.31 24.41
CA MET A 119 -0.81 -8.67 23.16
C MET A 119 0.33 -7.90 22.51
N ALA A 120 1.09 -7.13 23.30
CA ALA A 120 2.25 -6.40 22.81
C ALA A 120 3.32 -7.33 22.24
N ARG A 121 3.48 -8.53 22.81
CA ARG A 121 4.40 -9.55 22.31
C ARG A 121 3.95 -10.11 20.97
N ARG A 122 2.64 -10.36 20.80
CA ARG A 122 2.07 -10.80 19.50
C ARG A 122 2.24 -9.73 18.44
N GLN A 123 1.95 -8.48 18.77
CA GLN A 123 2.17 -7.32 17.89
C GLN A 123 3.63 -7.20 17.46
N LEU A 124 4.57 -7.26 18.41
CA LEU A 124 6.00 -7.17 18.13
C LEU A 124 6.47 -8.28 17.18
N ASN A 125 6.04 -9.53 17.42
CA ASN A 125 6.39 -10.67 16.54
C ASN A 125 5.82 -10.50 15.14
N GLU A 126 4.58 -10.00 15.03
CA GLU A 126 3.93 -9.79 13.75
C GLU A 126 4.60 -8.66 12.95
N ILE A 127 4.96 -7.54 13.59
CA ILE A 127 5.78 -6.48 12.97
C ILE A 127 7.10 -7.06 12.44
N GLY A 128 7.81 -7.84 13.28
CA GLY A 128 9.07 -8.48 12.89
C GLY A 128 8.91 -9.38 11.64
N THR A 129 7.81 -10.12 11.55
CA THR A 129 7.51 -10.98 10.39
C THR A 129 7.35 -10.17 9.10
N TYR A 130 6.65 -9.03 9.14
CA TYR A 130 6.52 -8.15 7.98
C TYR A 130 7.87 -7.55 7.55
N MET A 131 8.67 -7.11 8.53
CA MET A 131 9.98 -6.52 8.27
C MET A 131 10.99 -7.54 7.75
N GLU A 132 10.88 -8.82 8.13
CA GLU A 132 11.73 -9.89 7.62
C GLU A 132 11.39 -10.26 6.17
N ARG A 133 10.10 -10.33 5.82
CA ARG A 133 9.66 -10.57 4.43
C ARG A 133 10.23 -9.53 3.46
N GLU A 134 10.31 -8.26 3.87
CA GLU A 134 10.89 -7.21 3.04
C GLU A 134 12.36 -7.46 2.70
N ARG A 135 13.16 -7.97 3.65
CA ARG A 135 14.59 -8.28 3.40
C ARG A 135 14.79 -9.36 2.35
N THR A 136 13.77 -10.20 2.14
CA THR A 136 13.79 -11.28 1.13
C THR A 136 13.34 -10.81 -0.26
N ILE A 137 12.82 -9.59 -0.41
CA ILE A 137 12.48 -9.03 -1.72
C ILE A 137 13.78 -8.64 -2.42
N VAL A 138 14.27 -9.57 -3.25
CA VAL A 138 15.45 -9.36 -4.09
C VAL A 138 15.02 -8.53 -5.30
N CYS A 139 15.74 -7.43 -5.56
CA CYS A 139 15.64 -6.77 -6.86
C CYS A 139 16.06 -7.79 -7.93
N LEU A 140 15.12 -8.18 -8.81
CA LEU A 140 15.40 -9.09 -9.91
C LEU A 140 16.22 -8.35 -10.98
N ARG A 141 17.53 -8.22 -10.75
CA ARG A 141 18.58 -8.06 -11.78
C ARG A 141 19.95 -7.87 -11.12
#